data_AF-A0A0B7MDY0-F1
#
_entry.id   AF-A0A0B7MDY0-F1
#
_cell.length_a   1.000
_cell.length_b   1.000
_cell.length_c   1.000
_cell.angle_alpha   90.00
_cell.angle_beta   90.00
_cell.angle_gamma   90.00
#
_symmetry.space_group_name_H-M   'P 1'
#
loop_
_entity.id
_entity.type
_entity.pdbx_description
1 polymer ?
#
loop_
_entity_poly.entity_id
_entity_poly.type
_entity_poly.pdbx_seq_one_letter_code
_entity_poly.pdbx_strand_id
1 'polypeptide(L)' 'MAENDNGIPENAADALFHKPGYPRLRLATAYVPPQMSAREMFTLREALQKGTLFPELYRPYPHHYKYPQDCEV' A
#
# COMPACT_ATOMS: atom_id res chain seq x y z
N MET A 1 27.20 17.25 7.04
CA MET A 1 26.57 16.11 7.73
C MET A 1 26.39 16.58 9.16
N ALA A 2 25.14 16.85 9.57
CA ALA A 2 24.86 17.41 10.89
C ALA A 2 24.39 16.25 11.77
N GLU A 3 25.26 15.86 12.70
CA GLU A 3 25.06 14.76 13.63
C GLU A 3 24.45 15.37 14.89
N ASN A 4 23.21 15.01 15.21
CA ASN A 4 22.60 15.41 16.47
C ASN A 4 22.91 14.34 17.52
N ASP A 5 23.57 14.77 18.59
CA ASP A 5 24.20 14.02 19.69
C ASP A 5 23.20 13.31 20.63
N ASN A 6 22.28 12.53 20.07
CA ASN A 6 21.28 11.81 20.86
C ASN A 6 21.07 10.36 20.41
N GLY A 7 21.94 9.75 19.59
CA GLY A 7 21.96 8.30 19.33
C GLY A 7 20.66 7.63 18.84
N ILE A 8 19.59 8.40 18.63
CA ILE A 8 18.30 7.91 18.15
C ILE A 8 18.33 8.06 16.63
N PRO A 9 18.26 6.95 15.88
CA PRO A 9 18.13 7.03 14.44
C PRO A 9 16.83 7.77 14.12
N GLU A 10 16.97 8.93 13.48
CA GLU A 10 15.91 9.83 13.01
C GLU A 10 14.84 9.14 12.14
N ASN A 11 15.14 7.95 11.62
CA ASN A 11 14.23 7.10 10.87
C ASN A 11 14.18 5.68 11.46
N ALA A 12 13.03 5.27 11.97
CA ALA A 12 12.77 3.91 12.47
C ALA A 12 13.09 2.81 11.42
N ALA A 13 13.08 3.17 10.14
CA ALA A 13 13.49 2.30 9.02
C ALA A 13 14.98 1.95 9.04
N ASP A 14 15.85 2.87 9.48
CA ASP A 14 17.31 2.68 9.49
C ASP A 14 17.77 1.76 10.63
N ALA A 15 16.88 1.51 11.61
CA ALA A 15 17.07 0.58 12.71
C ALA A 15 16.63 -0.87 12.38
N LEU A 16 15.89 -1.09 11.29
CA LEU A 16 15.39 -2.41 10.92
C LEU A 16 16.36 -3.12 9.97
N PHE A 17 17.12 -4.06 10.53
CA PHE A 17 17.85 -5.14 9.84
C PHE A 17 18.82 -4.72 8.71
N HIS A 18 19.84 -3.92 9.03
CA HIS A 18 21.01 -3.83 8.16
C HIS A 18 21.90 -5.08 8.35
N LYS A 19 21.80 -6.05 7.44
CA LYS A 19 22.82 -7.12 7.33
C LYS A 19 24.02 -6.60 6.53
N PRO A 20 25.27 -6.83 6.99
CA PRO A 20 26.46 -6.48 6.21
C PRO A 20 26.43 -7.21 4.87
N GLY A 21 26.65 -6.47 3.77
CA GLY A 21 26.55 -6.97 2.40
C GLY A 21 25.21 -6.69 1.69
N TYR A 22 24.20 -6.15 2.39
CA TYR A 22 22.95 -5.69 1.79
C TYR A 22 22.86 -4.16 1.83
N PRO A 23 22.46 -3.49 0.72
CA PRO A 23 22.26 -2.05 0.73
C PRO A 23 21.16 -1.68 1.72
N ARG A 24 21.30 -0.53 2.39
CA ARG A 24 20.22 0.01 3.24
C ARG A 24 19.03 0.34 2.33
N LEU A 25 17.97 -0.43 2.46
CA LEU A 25 16.74 -0.21 1.70
C LEU A 25 15.88 0.81 2.44
N ARG A 26 15.42 1.83 1.73
CA ARG A 26 14.40 2.74 2.26
C ARG A 26 13.06 2.00 2.21
N LEU A 27 12.26 2.14 3.28
CA LEU A 27 10.89 1.66 3.25
C LEU A 27 10.13 2.32 2.10
N ALA A 28 9.25 1.56 1.45
CA ALA A 28 8.37 2.10 0.43
C ALA A 28 7.48 3.19 1.06
N THR A 29 7.49 4.38 0.48
CA THR A 29 6.59 5.47 0.88
C THR A 29 5.26 5.28 0.17
N ALA A 30 4.19 5.02 0.92
CA ALA A 30 2.84 5.05 0.38
C ALA A 30 2.30 6.48 0.41
N TYR A 31 1.86 6.99 -0.73
CA TYR A 31 1.09 8.23 -0.77
C TYR A 31 -0.34 7.92 -0.32
N VAL A 32 -0.77 8.54 0.78
CA VAL A 32 -2.16 8.51 1.23
C VAL A 32 -2.82 9.82 0.78
N PRO A 33 -3.73 9.79 -0.21
CA PRO A 33 -4.44 10.98 -0.63
C PRO A 33 -5.27 11.55 0.53
N PRO A 34 -5.42 12.88 0.64
CA PRO A 34 -6.42 13.47 1.52
C PRO A 34 -7.80 12.93 1.15
N GLN A 35 -8.47 12.26 2.10
CA GLN A 35 -9.82 11.74 1.90
C GLN A 35 -10.80 12.92 1.90
N MET A 36 -11.08 13.46 0.72
CA MET A 36 -11.92 14.64 0.55
C MET A 36 -13.38 14.27 0.79
N SER A 37 -13.82 14.55 2.03
CA SER A 37 -15.21 14.55 2.50
C SER A 37 -15.89 13.18 2.60
N ALA A 38 -16.36 12.88 3.81
CA ALA A 38 -17.31 11.83 4.17
C ALA A 38 -18.70 11.98 3.50
N ARG A 39 -18.82 12.70 2.37
CA ARG A 39 -20.10 13.00 1.72
C ARG A 39 -20.70 11.78 1.04
N GLU A 40 -19.86 10.96 0.41
CA GLU A 40 -20.26 9.71 -0.22
C GLU A 40 -19.41 8.59 0.35
N MET A 41 -19.98 7.86 1.30
CA MET A 41 -19.40 6.65 1.88
C MET A 41 -20.33 5.49 1.59
N PHE A 42 -19.75 4.32 1.36
CA PHE A 42 -20.53 3.10 1.36
C PHE A 42 -21.15 2.86 2.74
N THR A 43 -22.28 2.16 2.75
CA THR A 43 -22.79 1.61 4.02
C THR A 43 -21.78 0.64 4.61
N LEU A 44 -21.80 0.41 5.92
CA LEU A 44 -20.88 -0.53 6.58
C LEU A 44 -20.94 -1.93 5.94
N ARG A 45 -22.13 -2.38 5.55
CA ARG A 45 -22.32 -3.67 4.89
C ARG A 45 -21.58 -3.74 3.55
N GLU A 46 -21.72 -2.71 2.73
CA GLU A 46 -21.05 -2.62 1.43
C GLU A 46 -19.55 -2.44 1.59
N ALA A 47 -19.11 -1.61 2.52
CA ALA A 47 -17.70 -1.37 2.80
C ALA A 47 -16.97 -2.68 3.18
N LEU A 48 -17.62 -3.55 3.97
CA LEU A 48 -17.09 -4.88 4.30
C LEU A 48 -16.94 -5.78 3.07
N GLN A 49 -17.84 -5.69 2.10
CA GLN A 49 -17.76 -6.46 0.85
C GLN A 49 -16.69 -5.90 -0.10
N LYS A 50 -16.50 -4.59 -0.10
CA LYS A 50 -15.63 -3.86 -1.04
C LYS A 50 -14.20 -3.68 -0.53
N GLY A 51 -14.00 -3.79 0.79
CA GLY A 51 -12.70 -3.57 1.45
C GLY A 51 -12.32 -2.09 1.63
N THR A 52 -13.26 -1.17 1.44
CA THR A 52 -13.05 0.28 1.59
C THR A 52 -14.37 0.96 1.95
N LEU A 53 -14.32 1.98 2.81
CA LEU A 53 -15.46 2.89 3.07
C LEU A 53 -15.70 3.88 1.93
N PHE A 54 -14.64 4.15 1.17
CA PHE A 54 -14.53 5.23 0.22
C PHE A 54 -14.71 4.70 -1.21
N PRO A 55 -15.79 5.12 -1.92
CA PRO A 55 -16.04 4.71 -3.30
C PRO A 55 -14.89 5.01 -4.25
N GLU A 56 -14.20 6.13 -4.07
CA GLU A 56 -13.07 6.57 -4.90
C GLU A 56 -11.85 5.63 -4.80
N LEU A 57 -11.75 4.86 -3.73
CA LEU A 57 -10.69 3.87 -3.54
C LEU A 57 -11.07 2.48 -4.06
N TYR A 58 -12.34 2.25 -4.40
CA TYR A 58 -12.79 0.94 -4.86
C TYR A 58 -12.37 0.69 -6.32
N ARG A 59 -11.35 -0.15 -6.50
CA ARG A 59 -10.82 -0.56 -7.81
C ARG A 59 -10.72 -2.09 -7.88
N PRO A 60 -11.79 -2.81 -8.24
CA PRO A 60 -11.72 -4.26 -8.38
C PRO A 60 -10.74 -4.63 -9.48
N TYR A 61 -9.99 -5.72 -9.27
CA TYR A 61 -9.14 -6.25 -10.32
C TYR A 61 -10.00 -6.66 -11.52
N PRO A 62 -9.63 -6.27 -12.75
CA PRO A 62 -10.36 -6.69 -13.92
C PRO A 62 -10.33 -8.21 -13.99
N HIS A 63 -11.50 -8.84 -14.14
CA HIS A 63 -11.54 -10.25 -14.48
C HIS A 63 -10.94 -10.41 -15.88
N HIS A 64 -9.72 -10.93 -15.95
CA HIS A 64 -9.21 -11.49 -17.18
C HIS A 64 -10.13 -12.66 -17.53
N TYR A 65 -11.11 -12.44 -18.42
CA TYR A 65 -11.78 -13.55 -19.08
C TYR A 65 -10.69 -14.31 -19.81
N LYS A 66 -10.29 -15.45 -19.24
CA LYS A 66 -9.52 -16.44 -19.97
C LYS A 66 -10.36 -16.77 -21.20
N TYR A 67 -9.85 -16.46 -22.38
CA TYR A 67 -10.34 -17.12 -23.59
C TYR A 67 -10.35 -18.63 -23.32
N PRO A 68 -11.40 -19.36 -23.74
CA PRO A 68 -11.36 -20.82 -23.70
C PRO A 68 -10.09 -21.25 -24.43
N GLN A 69 -9.20 -21.94 -23.73
CA GLN A 69 -8.06 -22.56 -24.34
C GLN A 69 -8.60 -23.77 -25.10
N ASP A 70 -8.96 -23.57 -26.36
CA ASP A 70 -9.05 -24.66 -27.31
C ASP A 70 -7.63 -25.17 -27.52
N CYS A 71 -7.21 -26.07 -26.64
CA CYS A 71 -6.00 -26.87 -26.82
C CYS A 71 -6.30 -27.84 -27.97
N GLU A 72 -5.99 -27.46 -29.19
CA GLU A 72 -5.89 -28.41 -30.30
C GLU A 72 -4.72 -29.38 -30.03
N VAL A 73 -5.02 -30.68 -30.25
CA VAL A 73 -4.25 -31.88 -29.85
C VAL A 73 -3.06 -32.15 -30.75
#